data_AF-A0A969HDQ3-F1
#
_entry.id   AF-A0A969HDQ3-F1
#
_cell.length_a   1.000
_cell.length_b   1.000
_cell.length_c   1.000
_cell.angle_alpha   90.00
_cell.angle_beta   90.00
_cell.angle_gamma   90.00
#
_symmetry.space_group_name_H-M   'P 1'
#
loop_
_entity.id
_entity.type
_entity.pdbx_description
1 polymer ?
#
loop_
_entity_poly.entity_id
_entity_poly.type
_entity_poly.pdbx_seq_one_letter_code
_entity_poly.pdbx_strand_id
1 'polypeptide(L)'
;MTRDGVAERVAKRENRPVAQIIAEWEAKAERGRVLGTLVHEHIEKVLRGESDGQLSFDPFLSFNTQAPEIVAFDRLWSDLAPTVSYCKEHIEWVIGDITLGVAGIVDSMLFSPKTGKYHVWDWKTGNFDLHNKWENLLGPFAHLDASKLHVYSLQLSLYRLIIELNTDLELGDSYLVHLSEAGAQIHRAVDLREPLLAYLEELAQPI
;
A
#
# COMPACT_ATOMS: atom_id res chain seq x y z
N MET A 1 -11.82 19.74 -7.85
CA MET A 1 -12.37 20.60 -6.77
C MET A 1 -11.27 20.77 -5.73
N THR A 2 -11.03 21.97 -5.20
CA THR A 2 -9.91 22.20 -4.27
C THR A 2 -10.27 21.74 -2.85
N ARG A 3 -9.26 21.36 -2.05
CA ARG A 3 -9.41 20.97 -0.64
C ARG A 3 -10.18 22.02 0.16
N ASP A 4 -9.87 23.30 -0.07
CA ASP A 4 -10.51 24.43 0.60
C ASP A 4 -12.01 24.53 0.23
N GLY A 5 -12.35 24.34 -1.04
CA GLY A 5 -13.74 24.32 -1.48
C GLY A 5 -14.56 23.14 -0.91
N VAL A 6 -13.91 22.02 -0.56
CA VAL A 6 -14.57 20.93 0.18
C VAL A 6 -14.74 21.30 1.65
N ALA A 7 -13.71 21.87 2.28
CA ALA A 7 -13.74 22.28 3.67
C ALA A 7 -14.82 23.33 3.95
N GLU A 8 -14.99 24.33 3.07
CA GLU A 8 -16.05 25.34 3.17
C GLU A 8 -17.47 24.73 3.15
N ARG A 9 -17.71 23.75 2.26
CA ARG A 9 -19.01 23.07 2.19
C ARG A 9 -19.29 22.26 3.46
N VAL A 10 -18.29 21.57 4.00
CA VAL A 10 -18.41 20.77 5.23
C VAL A 10 -18.64 21.69 6.43
N ALA A 11 -17.87 22.77 6.54
CA ALA A 11 -18.01 23.80 7.57
C ALA A 11 -19.42 24.39 7.59
N LYS A 12 -19.97 24.76 6.42
CA LYS A 12 -21.33 25.27 6.29
C LYS A 12 -22.39 24.24 6.69
N ARG A 13 -22.21 22.96 6.30
CA ARG A 13 -23.13 21.87 6.63
C ARG A 13 -23.15 21.55 8.12
N GLU A 14 -22.00 21.56 8.77
CA GLU A 14 -21.84 21.16 10.17
C GLU A 14 -21.91 22.34 11.14
N ASN A 15 -22.04 23.58 10.62
CA ASN A 15 -22.06 24.82 11.37
C ASN A 15 -20.81 24.99 12.26
N ARG A 16 -19.63 24.77 11.67
CA ARG A 16 -18.32 24.79 12.35
C ARG A 16 -17.31 25.64 11.57
N PRO A 17 -16.29 26.25 12.22
CA PRO A 17 -15.28 27.02 11.50
C PRO A 17 -14.47 26.17 10.51
N VAL A 18 -14.19 26.72 9.32
CA VAL A 18 -13.36 26.05 8.28
C VAL A 18 -12.00 25.63 8.83
N ALA A 19 -11.35 26.50 9.62
CA ALA A 19 -10.07 26.22 10.25
C ALA A 19 -10.11 25.00 11.18
N GLN A 20 -11.23 24.79 11.89
CA GLN A 20 -11.41 23.61 12.75
C GLN A 20 -11.50 22.33 11.92
N ILE A 21 -12.25 22.35 10.81
CA ILE A 21 -12.38 21.20 9.89
C ILE A 21 -11.01 20.85 9.29
N ILE A 22 -10.26 21.85 8.83
CA ILE A 22 -8.91 21.65 8.26
C ILE A 22 -7.97 21.05 9.30
N ALA A 23 -7.94 21.60 10.52
CA ALA A 23 -7.08 21.10 11.60
C ALA A 23 -7.42 19.65 11.99
N GLU A 24 -8.69 19.27 12.00
CA GLU A 24 -9.10 17.89 12.27
C GLU A 24 -8.69 16.92 11.16
N TRP A 25 -8.79 17.34 9.91
CA TRP A 25 -8.32 16.53 8.78
C TRP A 25 -6.81 16.36 8.80
N GLU A 26 -6.05 17.40 9.16
CA GLU A 26 -4.60 17.34 9.32
C GLU A 26 -4.21 16.41 10.48
N ALA A 27 -4.85 16.56 11.63
CA ALA A 27 -4.61 15.69 12.77
C ALA A 27 -4.96 14.22 12.45
N LYS A 28 -6.02 13.97 11.66
CA LYS A 28 -6.38 12.62 11.21
C LYS A 28 -5.37 12.08 10.20
N ALA A 29 -4.91 12.90 9.26
CA ALA A 29 -3.89 12.51 8.29
C ALA A 29 -2.57 12.17 8.99
N GLU A 30 -2.14 12.97 9.96
CA GLU A 30 -0.91 12.73 10.72
C GLU A 30 -1.00 11.45 11.56
N ARG A 31 -2.13 11.22 12.26
CA ARG A 31 -2.35 9.94 12.95
C ARG A 31 -2.28 8.75 12.00
N GLY A 32 -2.88 8.86 10.81
CA GLY A 32 -2.82 7.82 9.79
C GLY A 32 -1.40 7.56 9.30
N ARG A 33 -0.60 8.62 9.11
CA ARG A 33 0.80 8.52 8.70
C ARG A 33 1.65 7.83 9.76
N VAL A 34 1.55 8.26 11.03
CA VAL A 34 2.27 7.66 12.16
C VAL A 34 1.89 6.19 12.33
N LEU A 35 0.60 5.86 12.25
CA LEU A 35 0.13 4.48 12.33
C LEU A 35 0.67 3.63 11.18
N GLY A 36 0.64 4.14 9.94
CA GLY A 36 1.19 3.46 8.77
C GLY A 36 2.68 3.16 8.95
N THR A 37 3.48 4.15 9.35
CA THR A 37 4.92 3.96 9.63
C THR A 37 5.13 2.88 10.68
N LEU A 38 4.43 2.96 11.82
CA LEU A 38 4.58 2.00 12.91
C LEU A 38 4.20 0.57 12.50
N VAL A 39 3.18 0.39 11.67
CA VAL A 39 2.76 -0.92 11.17
C VAL A 39 3.79 -1.49 10.19
N HIS A 40 4.28 -0.70 9.23
CA HIS A 40 5.32 -1.17 8.29
C HIS A 40 6.63 -1.52 9.00
N GLU A 41 7.08 -0.71 9.96
CA GLU A 41 8.28 -1.00 10.75
C GLU A 41 8.15 -2.32 11.53
N HIS A 42 6.96 -2.62 12.07
CA HIS A 42 6.69 -3.89 12.74
C HIS A 42 6.75 -5.07 11.74
N ILE A 43 6.06 -4.94 10.61
CA ILE A 43 6.03 -5.97 9.56
C ILE A 43 7.43 -6.26 9.04
N GLU A 44 8.23 -5.23 8.73
CA GLU A 44 9.59 -5.38 8.27
C GLU A 44 10.44 -6.19 9.26
N LYS A 45 10.41 -5.84 10.56
CA LYS A 45 11.14 -6.57 11.61
C LYS A 45 10.74 -8.03 11.68
N VAL A 46 9.44 -8.33 11.58
CA VAL A 46 8.92 -9.70 11.58
C VAL A 46 9.41 -10.48 10.35
N LEU A 47 9.30 -9.91 9.15
CA LEU A 47 9.70 -10.57 7.90
C LEU A 47 11.22 -10.74 7.80
N ARG A 48 12.02 -9.79 8.31
CA ARG A 48 13.48 -9.95 8.39
C ARG A 48 13.90 -10.98 9.44
N GLY A 49 12.99 -11.45 10.28
CA GLY A 49 13.29 -12.36 11.39
C GLY A 49 14.17 -11.71 12.46
N GLU A 50 14.10 -10.37 12.56
CA GLU A 50 14.75 -9.60 13.63
C GLU A 50 13.96 -9.67 14.94
N SER A 51 12.83 -10.36 14.92
CA SER A 51 11.97 -10.68 16.05
C SER A 51 12.48 -11.84 16.91
N ASP A 52 13.80 -11.99 17.09
CA ASP A 52 14.38 -12.74 18.21
C ASP A 52 14.41 -11.83 19.46
N GLY A 53 13.21 -11.55 19.99
CA GLY A 53 13.00 -11.43 21.44
C GLY A 53 13.01 -10.06 22.11
N GLN A 54 13.34 -8.94 21.46
CA GLN A 54 13.12 -7.61 22.05
C GLN A 54 12.67 -6.60 21.00
N LEU A 55 11.41 -6.19 21.06
CA LEU A 55 11.01 -4.88 20.56
C LEU A 55 11.96 -3.86 21.20
N SER A 56 12.70 -3.13 20.38
CA SER A 56 13.46 -1.97 20.81
C SER A 56 12.55 -1.10 21.68
N PHE A 57 12.90 -1.00 22.96
CA PHE A 57 12.18 -0.24 23.97
C PHE A 57 12.18 1.23 23.53
N ASP A 58 11.14 1.66 22.81
CA ASP A 58 10.90 3.06 22.52
C ASP A 58 10.28 3.66 23.79
N PRO A 59 10.93 4.64 24.46
CA PRO A 59 10.41 5.30 25.64
C PRO A 59 9.05 6.01 25.42
N PHE A 60 8.60 6.18 24.17
CA PHE A 60 7.27 6.69 23.84
C PHE A 60 6.17 5.62 23.70
N LEU A 61 6.52 4.33 23.63
CA LEU A 61 5.60 3.20 23.42
C LEU A 61 5.35 2.40 24.71
N SER A 62 5.27 3.08 25.85
CA SER A 62 4.93 2.47 27.13
C SER A 62 3.42 2.47 27.40
N PHE A 63 2.57 1.97 26.48
CA PHE A 63 1.19 1.59 26.83
C PHE A 63 0.67 0.45 25.94
N ASN A 64 0.98 -0.78 26.36
CA ASN A 64 0.17 -2.02 26.46
C ASN A 64 -1.14 -2.21 25.66
N THR A 65 -1.27 -1.62 24.48
CA THR A 65 -2.28 -1.95 23.46
C THR A 65 -1.56 -1.87 22.13
N GLN A 66 -1.13 -3.02 21.61
CA GLN A 66 -0.65 -3.10 20.22
C GLN A 66 -1.75 -2.53 19.31
N ALA A 67 -1.37 -1.73 18.32
CA ALA A 67 -2.30 -1.22 17.33
C ALA A 67 -3.09 -2.40 16.74
N PRO A 68 -4.43 -2.32 16.58
CA PRO A 68 -5.22 -3.44 16.08
C PRO A 68 -4.74 -3.98 14.73
N GLU A 69 -4.14 -3.11 13.90
CA GLU A 69 -3.50 -3.44 12.63
C GLU A 69 -2.29 -4.37 12.78
N ILE A 70 -1.46 -4.17 13.82
CA ILE A 70 -0.35 -5.08 14.15
C ILE A 70 -0.91 -6.45 14.53
N VAL A 71 -1.94 -6.47 15.39
CA VAL A 71 -2.58 -7.73 15.81
C VAL A 71 -3.22 -8.44 14.61
N ALA A 72 -3.82 -7.69 13.69
CA ALA A 72 -4.37 -8.23 12.45
C ALA A 72 -3.28 -8.85 11.56
N PHE A 73 -2.14 -8.17 11.42
CA PHE A 73 -0.99 -8.69 10.69
C PHE A 73 -0.44 -9.95 11.33
N ASP A 74 -0.14 -9.93 12.63
CA ASP A 74 0.46 -11.07 13.34
C ASP A 74 -0.40 -12.34 13.23
N ARG A 75 -1.73 -12.19 13.32
CA ARG A 75 -2.67 -13.29 13.11
C ARG A 75 -2.63 -13.83 11.68
N LEU A 76 -2.74 -12.94 10.68
CA LEU A 76 -2.65 -13.34 9.28
C LEU A 76 -1.30 -14.02 8.98
N TRP A 77 -0.21 -13.46 9.49
CA TRP A 77 1.14 -13.95 9.25
C TRP A 77 1.36 -15.33 9.87
N SER A 78 0.82 -15.59 11.07
CA SER A 78 0.87 -16.93 11.68
C SER A 78 0.27 -18.01 10.79
N ASP A 79 -0.79 -17.69 10.04
CA ASP A 79 -1.44 -18.62 9.11
C ASP A 79 -0.73 -18.67 7.75
N LEU A 80 -0.23 -17.53 7.27
CA LEU A 80 0.37 -17.40 5.94
C LEU A 80 1.82 -17.92 5.90
N ALA A 81 2.63 -17.62 6.92
CA ALA A 81 4.07 -17.90 6.95
C ALA A 81 4.43 -19.37 6.68
N PRO A 82 3.70 -20.39 7.19
CA PRO A 82 3.99 -21.79 6.90
C PRO A 82 3.74 -22.19 5.43
N THR A 83 3.05 -21.35 4.66
CA THR A 83 2.57 -21.67 3.30
C THR A 83 3.36 -20.97 2.19
N VAL A 84 4.27 -20.07 2.55
CA VAL A 84 5.07 -19.26 1.63
C VAL A 84 6.55 -19.37 1.97
N SER A 85 7.40 -19.06 1.00
CA SER A 85 8.82 -18.76 1.23
C SER A 85 9.11 -17.38 0.65
N TYR A 86 10.20 -16.74 1.06
CA TYR A 86 10.55 -15.42 0.55
C TYR A 86 12.04 -15.11 0.77
N CYS A 87 12.54 -14.14 -0.01
CA CYS A 87 13.89 -13.59 0.12
C CYS A 87 13.80 -12.35 1.02
N LYS A 88 14.62 -12.26 2.07
CA LYS A 88 14.56 -11.11 3.02
C LYS A 88 15.01 -9.81 2.35
N GLU A 89 15.83 -9.92 1.32
CA GLU A 89 16.28 -8.84 0.44
C GLU A 89 15.13 -8.24 -0.39
N HIS A 90 14.01 -8.97 -0.54
CA HIS A 90 12.80 -8.50 -1.23
C HIS A 90 11.75 -7.90 -0.28
N ILE A 91 12.14 -7.59 0.96
CA ILE A 91 11.33 -6.83 1.93
C ILE A 91 11.80 -5.39 1.91
N GLU A 92 10.86 -4.43 1.78
CA GLU A 92 11.14 -3.01 1.55
C GLU A 92 12.14 -2.83 0.39
N TRP A 93 11.90 -3.55 -0.72
CA TRP A 93 12.84 -3.64 -1.83
C TRP A 93 12.74 -2.42 -2.74
N VAL A 94 13.84 -1.68 -2.82
CA VAL A 94 13.98 -0.54 -3.73
C VAL A 94 14.18 -1.06 -5.16
N ILE A 95 13.25 -0.68 -6.03
CA ILE A 95 13.24 -1.04 -7.45
C ILE A 95 13.22 0.23 -8.31
N GLY A 96 13.72 0.13 -9.54
CA GLY A 96 13.64 1.24 -10.47
C GLY A 96 13.99 0.84 -11.89
N ASP A 97 13.49 1.63 -12.83
CA ASP A 97 13.77 1.51 -14.25
C ASP A 97 14.34 2.86 -14.74
N ILE A 98 15.59 2.82 -15.22
CA ILE A 98 16.31 4.01 -15.67
C ILE A 98 15.71 4.56 -16.97
N THR A 99 15.22 3.68 -17.85
CA THR A 99 14.64 4.07 -19.15
C THR A 99 13.32 4.80 -18.95
N LEU A 100 12.49 4.29 -18.04
CA LEU A 100 11.20 4.89 -17.68
C LEU A 100 11.34 6.06 -16.70
N GLY A 101 12.50 6.21 -16.04
CA GLY A 101 12.78 7.28 -15.08
C GLY A 101 11.94 7.18 -13.80
N VAL A 102 11.54 5.96 -13.40
CA VAL A 102 10.63 5.73 -12.28
C VAL A 102 11.20 4.69 -11.32
N ALA A 103 10.97 4.90 -10.02
CA ALA A 103 11.42 4.03 -8.95
C ALA A 103 10.33 3.89 -7.88
N GLY A 104 10.43 2.84 -7.06
CA GLY A 104 9.50 2.53 -6.01
C GLY A 104 10.10 1.64 -4.93
N ILE A 105 9.32 1.40 -3.88
CA ILE A 105 9.67 0.49 -2.80
C ILE A 105 8.54 -0.53 -2.69
N VAL A 106 8.90 -1.81 -2.82
CA VAL A 106 7.98 -2.94 -2.67
C VAL A 106 8.01 -3.38 -1.22
N ASP A 107 6.86 -3.34 -0.54
CA ASP A 107 6.74 -3.80 0.85
C ASP A 107 7.26 -5.23 1.03
N SER A 108 6.73 -6.18 0.25
CA SER A 108 7.15 -7.57 0.32
C SER A 108 6.84 -8.39 -0.94
N MET A 109 7.69 -9.38 -1.20
CA MET A 109 7.46 -10.42 -2.22
C MET A 109 7.46 -11.81 -1.59
N LEU A 110 6.36 -12.53 -1.73
CA LEU A 110 6.18 -13.86 -1.16
C LEU A 110 6.05 -14.91 -2.27
N PHE A 111 6.90 -15.93 -2.24
CA PHE A 111 6.84 -17.07 -3.14
C PHE A 111 5.75 -18.04 -2.69
N SER A 112 4.85 -18.39 -3.62
CA SER A 112 3.85 -19.42 -3.40
C SER A 112 4.28 -20.72 -4.09
N PRO A 113 4.56 -21.80 -3.35
CA PRO A 113 4.85 -23.10 -3.95
C PRO A 113 3.70 -23.64 -4.81
N LYS A 114 2.47 -23.16 -4.60
CA LYS A 114 1.29 -23.58 -5.39
C LYS A 114 1.31 -23.03 -6.81
N THR A 115 1.77 -21.80 -6.99
CA THR A 115 1.84 -21.14 -8.30
C THR A 115 3.24 -21.24 -8.91
N GLY A 116 4.25 -21.53 -8.09
CA GLY A 116 5.66 -21.51 -8.50
C GLY A 116 6.19 -20.10 -8.76
N LYS A 117 5.53 -19.06 -8.24
CA LYS A 117 5.84 -17.65 -8.52
C LYS A 117 5.95 -16.82 -7.26
N TYR A 118 6.73 -15.74 -7.36
CA TYR A 118 6.65 -14.64 -6.39
C TYR A 118 5.40 -13.81 -6.65
N HIS A 119 4.72 -13.45 -5.58
CA HIS A 119 3.58 -12.57 -5.54
C HIS A 119 3.95 -11.30 -4.77
N VAL A 120 3.46 -10.15 -5.21
CA VAL A 120 3.69 -8.87 -4.51
C VAL A 120 2.62 -8.68 -3.44
N TRP A 121 3.02 -8.37 -2.22
CA TRP A 121 2.13 -8.14 -1.09
C TRP A 121 2.40 -6.75 -0.51
N ASP A 122 1.34 -5.97 -0.39
CA ASP A 122 1.38 -4.58 0.06
C ASP A 122 0.38 -4.36 1.20
N TRP A 123 0.87 -3.79 2.28
CA TRP A 123 0.19 -3.72 3.58
C TRP A 123 -0.46 -2.35 3.74
N LYS A 124 -1.78 -2.29 3.92
CA LYS A 124 -2.51 -1.01 3.97
C LYS A 124 -3.25 -0.86 5.30
N THR A 125 -3.20 0.34 5.86
CA THR A 125 -3.93 0.74 7.07
C THR A 125 -4.92 1.88 6.79
N GLY A 126 -5.78 2.17 7.77
CA GLY A 126 -6.80 3.21 7.66
C GLY A 126 -7.92 2.85 6.69
N ASN A 127 -8.70 3.83 6.24
CA ASN A 127 -9.83 3.55 5.35
C ASN A 127 -9.37 2.84 4.06
N PHE A 128 -10.05 1.78 3.63
CA PHE A 128 -9.80 1.10 2.36
C PHE A 128 -11.10 0.92 1.58
N ASP A 129 -11.31 1.76 0.57
CA ASP A 129 -12.49 1.70 -0.29
C ASP A 129 -12.21 0.83 -1.53
N LEU A 130 -13.16 -0.08 -1.81
CA LEU A 130 -13.14 -0.95 -2.98
C LEU A 130 -13.78 -0.31 -4.22
N HIS A 131 -14.62 0.70 -3.99
CA HIS A 131 -15.37 1.40 -5.03
C HIS A 131 -15.55 2.87 -4.67
N ASN A 132 -15.40 3.74 -5.67
CA ASN A 132 -15.66 5.16 -5.57
C ASN A 132 -16.68 5.61 -6.64
N LYS A 133 -17.86 6.07 -6.23
CA LYS A 133 -18.89 6.50 -7.19
C LYS A 133 -18.76 7.97 -7.63
N TRP A 134 -17.83 8.72 -7.05
CA TRP A 134 -17.77 10.17 -7.19
C TRP A 134 -16.71 10.62 -8.19
N GLU A 135 -15.62 9.85 -8.28
CA GLU A 135 -14.43 10.21 -9.02
C GLU A 135 -13.86 8.98 -9.72
N ASN A 136 -13.34 9.18 -10.93
CA ASN A 136 -12.57 8.19 -11.66
C ASN A 136 -11.09 8.56 -11.64
N LEU A 137 -10.22 7.62 -11.97
CA LEU A 137 -8.81 7.90 -12.19
C LEU A 137 -8.63 8.88 -13.37
N LEU A 138 -7.43 9.45 -13.46
CA LEU A 138 -7.07 10.26 -14.63
C LEU A 138 -6.77 9.36 -15.83
N GLY A 139 -6.79 9.95 -17.03
CA GLY A 139 -6.34 9.26 -18.24
C GLY A 139 -4.90 8.74 -18.06
N PRO A 140 -4.57 7.53 -18.56
CA PRO A 140 -5.39 6.66 -19.43
C PRO A 140 -6.39 5.74 -18.67
N PHE A 141 -6.44 5.80 -17.34
CA PHE A 141 -7.21 4.87 -16.51
C PHE A 141 -8.62 5.37 -16.13
N ALA A 142 -9.15 6.39 -16.81
CA ALA A 142 -10.40 7.07 -16.44
C ALA A 142 -11.68 6.22 -16.52
N HIS A 143 -11.57 4.98 -17.02
CA HIS A 143 -12.65 3.98 -16.99
C HIS A 143 -12.76 3.26 -15.63
N LEU A 144 -11.76 3.42 -14.76
CA LEU A 144 -11.74 2.87 -13.40
C LEU A 144 -12.13 3.96 -12.40
N ASP A 145 -12.93 3.59 -11.40
CA ASP A 145 -13.20 4.49 -10.29
C ASP A 145 -11.95 4.75 -9.45
N ALA A 146 -11.83 5.95 -8.87
CA ALA A 146 -10.70 6.36 -8.04
C ALA A 146 -10.83 5.81 -6.61
N SER A 147 -11.01 4.50 -6.46
CA SER A 147 -10.94 3.81 -5.19
C SER A 147 -9.52 3.43 -4.80
N LYS A 148 -9.28 3.19 -3.51
CA LYS A 148 -7.99 2.68 -3.04
C LYS A 148 -7.61 1.35 -3.69
N LEU A 149 -8.59 0.48 -3.97
CA LEU A 149 -8.33 -0.74 -4.74
C LEU A 149 -7.65 -0.42 -6.08
N HIS A 150 -8.21 0.48 -6.90
CA HIS A 150 -7.65 0.80 -8.21
C HIS A 150 -6.37 1.62 -8.15
N VAL A 151 -6.31 2.62 -7.26
CA VAL A 151 -5.11 3.45 -7.07
C VAL A 151 -3.91 2.59 -6.68
N TYR A 152 -4.07 1.70 -5.70
CA TYR A 152 -2.96 0.84 -5.28
C TYR A 152 -2.74 -0.31 -6.27
N SER A 153 -3.75 -0.78 -7.01
CA SER A 153 -3.53 -1.72 -8.11
C SER A 153 -2.61 -1.14 -9.19
N LEU A 154 -2.73 0.17 -9.48
CA LEU A 154 -1.83 0.86 -10.40
C LEU A 154 -0.39 0.90 -9.85
N GLN A 155 -0.23 1.20 -8.56
CA GLN A 155 1.08 1.14 -7.87
C GLN A 155 1.71 -0.25 -8.00
N LEU A 156 1.00 -1.32 -7.67
CA LEU A 156 1.54 -2.68 -7.72
C LEU A 156 1.79 -3.17 -9.14
N SER A 157 0.97 -2.74 -10.10
CA SER A 157 1.21 -3.02 -11.53
C SER A 157 2.51 -2.36 -12.00
N LEU A 158 2.75 -1.11 -11.61
CA LEU A 158 4.02 -0.42 -11.90
C LEU A 158 5.21 -1.17 -11.29
N TYR A 159 5.10 -1.60 -10.04
CA TYR A 159 6.18 -2.35 -9.38
C TYR A 159 6.50 -3.66 -10.10
N ARG A 160 5.47 -4.43 -10.43
CA ARG A 160 5.65 -5.67 -11.19
C ARG A 160 6.29 -5.42 -12.55
N LEU A 161 5.84 -4.38 -13.26
CA LEU A 161 6.40 -3.99 -14.56
C LEU A 161 7.90 -3.67 -14.44
N ILE A 162 8.30 -2.83 -13.48
CA ILE A 162 9.72 -2.49 -13.25
C ILE A 162 10.54 -3.75 -12.99
N ILE A 163 10.06 -4.65 -12.11
CA ILE A 163 10.79 -5.87 -11.76
C ILE A 163 10.95 -6.79 -12.98
N GLU A 164 9.88 -7.03 -13.74
CA GLU A 164 9.90 -7.94 -14.89
C GLU A 164 10.69 -7.36 -16.08
N LEU A 165 10.78 -6.04 -16.22
CA LEU A 165 11.61 -5.40 -17.24
C LEU A 165 13.11 -5.44 -16.91
N ASN A 166 13.46 -5.51 -15.63
CA ASN A 166 14.84 -5.37 -15.16
C ASN A 166 15.42 -6.66 -14.57
N THR A 167 14.66 -7.76 -14.55
CA THR A 167 15.08 -9.06 -14.00
C THR A 167 14.47 -10.23 -14.80
N ASP A 168 14.97 -11.45 -14.57
CA ASP A 168 14.40 -12.67 -15.15
C ASP A 168 13.20 -13.24 -14.35
N LEU A 169 12.69 -12.49 -13.36
CA LEU A 169 11.58 -12.95 -12.54
C LEU A 169 10.26 -12.87 -13.30
N GLU A 170 9.50 -13.96 -13.30
CA GLU A 170 8.10 -13.97 -13.73
C GLU A 170 7.17 -13.88 -12.50
N LEU A 171 6.45 -12.77 -12.37
CA LEU A 171 5.65 -12.51 -11.17
C LEU A 171 4.21 -13.02 -11.32
N GLY A 172 3.72 -13.62 -10.23
CA GLY A 172 2.32 -13.94 -10.05
C GLY A 172 1.49 -12.71 -9.70
N ASP A 173 0.33 -12.95 -9.10
CA ASP A 173 -0.58 -11.89 -8.65
C ASP A 173 0.01 -10.93 -7.62
N SER A 174 -0.63 -9.76 -7.51
CA SER A 174 -0.45 -8.79 -6.44
C SER A 174 -1.62 -8.83 -5.46
N TYR A 175 -1.33 -8.62 -4.18
CA TYR A 175 -2.31 -8.58 -3.10
C TYR A 175 -2.17 -7.32 -2.26
N LEU A 176 -3.29 -6.64 -2.04
CA LEU A 176 -3.45 -5.53 -1.11
C LEU A 176 -4.07 -6.09 0.17
N VAL A 177 -3.36 -5.98 1.29
CA VAL A 177 -3.82 -6.48 2.58
C VAL A 177 -4.24 -5.31 3.44
N HIS A 178 -5.56 -5.14 3.60
CA HIS A 178 -6.11 -4.12 4.48
C HIS A 178 -6.11 -4.64 5.93
N LEU A 179 -5.30 -4.01 6.77
CA LEU A 179 -5.19 -4.26 8.20
C LEU A 179 -6.01 -3.23 8.96
N SER A 180 -6.90 -3.71 9.83
CA SER A 180 -7.79 -2.87 10.64
C SER A 180 -8.17 -3.56 11.94
N GLU A 181 -8.94 -2.88 12.78
CA GLU A 181 -9.54 -3.47 13.98
C GLU A 181 -10.43 -4.70 13.69
N ALA A 182 -11.02 -4.77 12.50
CA ALA A 182 -11.83 -5.92 12.07
C ALA A 182 -10.97 -7.15 11.67
N GLY A 183 -9.64 -7.02 11.67
CA GLY A 183 -8.70 -8.02 11.17
C GLY A 183 -8.13 -7.67 9.80
N ALA A 184 -7.51 -8.68 9.17
CA ALA A 184 -6.90 -8.56 7.85
C ALA A 184 -7.87 -8.97 6.73
N GLN A 185 -7.93 -8.16 5.68
CA GLN A 185 -8.71 -8.45 4.46
C GLN A 185 -7.77 -8.43 3.26
N ILE A 186 -7.73 -9.55 2.51
CA ILE A 186 -6.87 -9.69 1.34
C ILE A 186 -7.69 -9.40 0.09
N HIS A 187 -7.20 -8.45 -0.71
CA HIS A 187 -7.78 -8.09 -2.00
C HIS A 187 -6.76 -8.36 -3.10
N ARG A 188 -7.14 -9.13 -4.12
CA ARG A 188 -6.31 -9.26 -5.32
C ARG A 188 -6.34 -7.93 -6.07
N ALA A 189 -5.16 -7.38 -6.36
CA ALA A 189 -5.05 -6.17 -7.16
C ALA A 189 -5.42 -6.45 -8.63
N VAL A 190 -5.96 -5.43 -9.29
CA VAL A 190 -6.22 -5.46 -10.73
C VAL A 190 -4.90 -5.38 -11.47
N ASP A 191 -4.68 -6.28 -12.43
CA ASP A 191 -3.48 -6.24 -13.26
C ASP A 191 -3.64 -5.17 -14.35
N LEU A 192 -2.91 -4.07 -14.19
CA LEU A 192 -2.93 -2.92 -15.08
C LEU A 192 -1.60 -2.76 -15.85
N ARG A 193 -0.74 -3.79 -15.86
CA ARG A 193 0.60 -3.72 -16.49
C ARG A 193 0.52 -3.40 -17.98
N GLU A 194 -0.36 -4.04 -18.73
CA GLU A 194 -0.50 -3.83 -20.18
C GLU A 194 -0.88 -2.37 -20.53
N PRO A 195 -1.98 -1.79 -20.02
CA PRO A 195 -2.31 -0.39 -20.29
C PRO A 195 -1.29 0.60 -19.71
N LEU A 196 -0.62 0.24 -18.60
CA LEU A 196 0.44 1.07 -18.02
C LEU A 196 1.70 1.10 -18.89
N LEU A 197 2.14 -0.06 -19.40
CA LEU A 197 3.31 -0.14 -20.27
C LEU A 197 3.10 0.69 -21.55
N ALA A 198 1.95 0.52 -22.20
CA ALA A 198 1.61 1.31 -23.39
C ALA A 198 1.69 2.83 -23.13
N TYR A 199 1.15 3.28 -21.99
CA TYR A 199 1.21 4.69 -21.61
C TYR A 199 2.62 5.19 -21.31
N LEU A 200 3.43 4.38 -20.61
CA LEU A 200 4.81 4.74 -20.29
C LEU A 200 5.71 4.79 -21.53
N GLU A 201 5.50 3.89 -22.51
CA GLU A 201 6.20 3.90 -23.79
C GLU A 201 5.83 5.14 -24.63
N GLU A 202 4.56 5.56 -24.63
CA GLU A 202 4.13 6.80 -25.28
C GLU A 202 4.83 8.04 -24.69
N LEU A 203 4.97 8.10 -23.35
CA LEU A 203 5.65 9.20 -22.67
C LEU A 203 7.16 9.22 -22.92
N ALA A 204 7.78 8.06 -23.18
CA ALA A 204 9.21 7.94 -23.41
C ALA A 204 9.65 8.34 -24.83
N GLN A 205 8.71 8.60 -25.75
CA GLN A 205 9.05 9.06 -27.09
C GLN A 205 9.53 10.52 -27.07
N PRO A 206 10.68 10.84 -27.70
CA PRO A 206 11.15 12.23 -27.79
C PRO A 206 10.16 13.08 -28.59
N ILE A 207 9.85 14.28 -28.06
CA ILE A 207 9.03 15.32 -28.69
C ILE A 207 9.66 15.80 -30.00
#